data_AF-A0A932F631-F1
#
_entry.id   AF-A0A932F631-F1
#
_cell.length_a   1.000
_cell.length_b   1.000
_cell.length_c   1.000
_cell.angle_alpha   90.00
_cell.angle_beta   90.00
_cell.angle_gamma   90.00
#
_symmetry.space_group_name_H-M   'P 1'
#
loop_
_entity.id
_entity.type
_entity.pdbx_description
1 polymer ?
#
loop_
_entity_poly.entity_id
_entity_poly.type
_entity_poly.pdbx_seq_one_letter_code
_entity_poly.pdbx_strand_id
1 'polypeptide(L)'
;MPVKDARVLMVMALQAPDGQAHGTLTGESADAISQRFKANTPISIDVTTDKRYRQPGCSRLKVTFWQDGVWLPGAQAPRKQSIEFGINYCLDGMPPKSLQ
;
A
#
# COMPACT_ATOMS: atom_id res chain seq x y z
N MET A 1 3.78 3.89 -10.60
CA MET A 1 2.66 4.51 -11.37
C MET A 1 1.75 5.29 -10.43
N PRO A 2 1.12 6.40 -10.85
CA PRO A 2 0.15 7.11 -10.01
C PRO A 2 -1.15 6.30 -9.87
N VAL A 3 -1.67 6.20 -8.65
CA VAL A 3 -2.95 5.55 -8.34
C VAL A 3 -3.77 6.43 -7.41
N LYS A 4 -5.10 6.31 -7.48
CA LYS A 4 -6.02 6.99 -6.54
C LYS A 4 -6.39 6.12 -5.35
N ASP A 5 -6.16 4.81 -5.44
CA ASP A 5 -6.54 3.83 -4.42
C ASP A 5 -5.54 2.66 -4.42
N ALA A 6 -5.16 2.19 -3.24
CA ALA A 6 -4.24 1.07 -3.05
C ALA A 6 -4.80 -0.26 -3.59
N ARG A 7 -6.13 -0.41 -3.69
CA ARG A 7 -6.82 -1.56 -4.29
C ARG A 7 -6.29 -1.90 -5.67
N VAL A 8 -5.97 -0.89 -6.48
CA VAL A 8 -5.40 -1.10 -7.81
C VAL A 8 -4.10 -1.90 -7.72
N LEU A 9 -3.19 -1.48 -6.84
CA LEU A 9 -1.90 -2.16 -6.65
C LEU A 9 -2.07 -3.54 -6.00
N MET A 10 -3.04 -3.71 -5.10
CA MET A 10 -3.35 -5.03 -4.53
C MET A 10 -3.78 -6.05 -5.59
N VAL A 11 -4.67 -5.65 -6.51
CA VAL A 11 -5.09 -6.52 -7.63
C VAL A 11 -3.92 -6.80 -8.57
N MET A 12 -3.10 -5.79 -8.88
CA MET A 12 -1.91 -5.97 -9.71
C MET A 12 -0.91 -6.94 -9.09
N ALA A 13 -0.61 -6.83 -7.79
CA ALA A 13 0.30 -7.75 -7.10
C ALA A 13 -0.22 -9.19 -7.10
N LEU A 14 -1.54 -9.40 -6.97
CA LEU A 14 -2.14 -10.74 -7.06
C LEU A 14 -1.90 -11.38 -8.44
N GLN A 15 -1.97 -10.57 -9.51
CA GLN A 15 -1.81 -10.99 -10.90
C GLN A 15 -0.35 -11.04 -11.35
N ALA A 16 0.55 -10.32 -10.66
CA ALA A 16 1.95 -10.24 -11.02
C ALA A 16 2.67 -11.58 -10.82
N PRO A 17 3.51 -12.02 -11.78
CA PRO A 17 4.30 -13.25 -11.65
C PRO A 17 5.24 -13.24 -10.44
N ASP A 18 5.84 -12.09 -10.15
CA ASP A 18 6.74 -11.85 -9.00
C ASP A 18 5.97 -11.49 -7.72
N GLY A 19 4.64 -11.38 -7.79
CA GLY A 19 3.77 -11.08 -6.67
C GLY A 19 3.88 -9.65 -6.15
N GLN A 20 4.40 -8.72 -6.94
CA GLN A 20 4.70 -7.35 -6.50
C GLN A 20 3.99 -6.29 -7.35
N ALA A 21 3.65 -5.17 -6.72
CA ALA A 21 3.18 -3.97 -7.40
C ALA A 21 3.57 -2.71 -6.62
N HIS A 22 3.90 -1.65 -7.36
CA HIS A 22 4.38 -0.40 -6.79
C HIS A 22 3.68 0.80 -7.42
N GLY A 23 3.35 1.79 -6.60
CA GLY A 23 2.74 3.01 -7.07
C GLY A 23 2.84 4.17 -6.12
N THR A 24 2.30 5.28 -6.57
CA THR A 24 2.30 6.55 -5.84
C THR A 24 0.85 6.98 -5.67
N LEU A 25 0.43 7.20 -4.44
CA LEU A 25 -0.91 7.68 -4.14
C LEU A 25 -1.06 9.14 -4.59
N THR A 26 -2.16 9.42 -5.28
CA THR A 26 -2.49 10.74 -5.83
C THR A 26 -3.97 11.05 -5.59
N GLY A 27 -4.34 12.33 -5.71
CA GLY A 27 -5.71 12.79 -5.48
C GLY A 27 -5.96 13.21 -4.03
N GLU A 28 -7.22 13.50 -3.70
CA GLU A 28 -7.61 14.21 -2.48
C GLU A 28 -7.10 13.54 -1.19
N SER A 29 -7.12 12.22 -1.10
CA SER A 29 -6.57 11.50 0.06
C SER A 29 -5.05 11.70 0.22
N ALA A 30 -4.31 11.72 -0.88
CA ALA A 30 -2.86 11.96 -0.86
C ALA A 30 -2.56 13.40 -0.43
N ASP A 31 -3.36 14.36 -0.91
CA ASP A 31 -3.22 15.77 -0.59
C ASP A 31 -3.50 16.02 0.90
N ALA A 32 -4.58 15.43 1.44
CA ALA A 32 -4.94 15.55 2.85
C ALA A 32 -3.85 15.00 3.78
N ILE A 33 -3.28 13.83 3.47
CA ILE A 33 -2.18 13.24 4.25
C ILE A 33 -0.93 14.13 4.17
N SER A 34 -0.54 14.56 2.97
CA SER A 34 0.66 15.37 2.78
C SER A 34 0.56 16.73 3.49
N GLN A 35 -0.61 17.37 3.46
CA GLN A 35 -0.88 18.61 4.19
C GLN A 35 -0.80 18.40 5.71
N ARG A 36 -1.40 17.32 6.22
CA ARG A 36 -1.39 17.01 7.67
C ARG A 36 0.03 16.84 8.20
N PHE A 37 0.91 16.24 7.42
CA PHE A 37 2.28 15.90 7.80
C PHE A 37 3.34 16.89 7.25
N LYS A 38 2.90 17.97 6.59
CA LYS A 38 3.75 18.98 5.94
C LYS A 38 4.86 18.35 5.07
N ALA A 39 4.55 17.21 4.45
CA ALA A 39 5.47 16.50 3.58
C ALA A 39 5.34 17.04 2.15
N ASN A 40 6.47 17.17 1.46
CA ASN A 40 6.56 17.67 0.09
C ASN A 40 6.93 16.57 -0.91
N THR A 41 6.97 15.31 -0.47
CA THR A 41 7.22 14.14 -1.32
C THR A 41 5.93 13.35 -1.54
N PRO A 42 5.81 12.60 -2.65
CA PRO A 42 4.64 11.74 -2.85
C PRO A 42 4.59 10.58 -1.85
N ILE A 43 3.38 10.07 -1.59
CA ILE A 43 3.18 8.86 -0.79
C ILE A 43 3.34 7.65 -1.69
N SER A 44 4.33 6.83 -1.41
CA SER A 44 4.58 5.58 -2.11
C SER A 44 3.81 4.43 -1.47
N ILE A 45 3.40 3.47 -2.30
CA ILE A 45 2.73 2.24 -1.89
C ILE A 45 3.46 1.07 -2.54
N ASP A 46 3.94 0.17 -1.69
CA ASP A 46 4.50 -1.11 -2.10
C ASP A 46 3.56 -2.22 -1.66
N VAL A 47 3.24 -3.13 -2.58
CA VAL A 47 2.46 -4.33 -2.29
C VAL A 47 3.27 -5.56 -2.65
N THR A 48 3.36 -6.50 -1.71
CA THR A 48 4.03 -7.79 -1.91
C THR A 48 3.12 -8.92 -1.50
N THR A 49 3.11 -9.99 -2.29
CA THR A 49 2.43 -11.24 -1.94
C THR A 49 3.26 -12.02 -0.93
N ASP A 50 2.81 -12.08 0.33
CA ASP A 50 3.47 -12.84 1.40
C ASP A 50 3.17 -14.34 1.32
N LYS A 51 1.92 -14.69 1.02
CA LYS A 51 1.45 -16.09 0.93
C LYS A 51 0.33 -16.20 -0.09
N ARG A 52 0.41 -17.17 -1.01
CA ARG A 52 -0.72 -17.53 -1.87
C ARG A 52 -1.59 -18.58 -1.17
N TYR A 53 -2.91 -18.38 -1.18
CA TYR A 53 -3.86 -19.34 -0.61
C TYR A 53 -4.24 -20.41 -1.64
N ARG A 54 -4.80 -21.52 -1.17
CA ARG A 54 -5.35 -22.58 -2.03
C ARG A 54 -6.51 -22.08 -2.88
N GLN A 55 -7.29 -21.11 -2.39
CA GLN A 55 -8.33 -20.46 -3.17
C GLN A 55 -7.70 -19.64 -4.31
N PRO A 56 -8.01 -19.93 -5.58
CA PRO A 56 -7.44 -19.20 -6.70
C PRO A 56 -7.73 -17.70 -6.63
N GLY A 57 -6.72 -16.90 -6.97
CA GLY A 57 -6.83 -15.44 -6.97
C GLY A 57 -6.81 -14.79 -5.58
N CYS A 58 -6.53 -15.54 -4.52
CA CYS A 58 -6.45 -15.02 -3.16
C CYS A 58 -5.04 -15.15 -2.57
N SER A 59 -4.63 -14.16 -1.80
CA SER A 59 -3.33 -14.18 -1.10
C SER A 59 -3.35 -13.33 0.17
N ARG A 60 -2.38 -13.59 1.05
CA ARG A 60 -1.91 -12.62 2.04
C ARG A 60 -1.03 -11.62 1.31
N LEU A 61 -1.41 -10.35 1.35
CA LEU A 61 -0.61 -9.24 0.86
C LEU A 61 -0.03 -8.47 2.04
N LYS A 62 1.22 -8.04 1.90
CA LYS A 62 1.83 -6.98 2.70
C LYS A 62 1.69 -5.68 1.93
N VAL A 63 1.17 -4.66 2.58
CA VAL A 63 0.98 -3.33 2.01
C VAL A 63 1.75 -2.33 2.86
N THR A 64 2.69 -1.64 2.22
CA THR A 64 3.56 -0.66 2.87
C THR A 64 3.33 0.70 2.24
N PHE A 65 2.77 1.62 3.02
CA PHE A 65 2.73 3.04 2.67
C PHE A 65 3.95 3.71 3.25
N TRP A 66 4.62 4.55 2.47
CA TRP A 66 5.72 5.35 3.00
C TRP A 66 5.83 6.70 2.32
N GLN A 67 6.38 7.66 3.05
CA GLN A 67 6.60 9.01 2.58
C GLN A 67 7.90 9.53 3.22
N ASP A 68 8.74 10.16 2.40
CA ASP A 68 9.92 10.88 2.86
C ASP A 68 9.57 12.32 3.24
N GLY A 69 10.44 12.98 4.01
CA GLY A 69 10.23 14.40 4.30
C GLY A 69 9.08 14.69 5.27
N VAL A 70 8.58 13.70 6.00
CA VAL A 70 7.45 13.86 6.93
C VAL A 70 7.88 14.61 8.19
N TRP A 71 7.16 15.68 8.53
CA TRP A 71 7.32 16.44 9.76
C TRP A 71 6.32 15.99 10.81
N LEU A 72 6.80 15.30 11.84
CA LEU A 72 5.97 14.93 12.98
C LEU A 72 5.93 16.05 14.02
N PRO A 73 4.85 16.13 14.83
CA PRO A 73 4.80 17.05 15.96
C PRO A 73 6.02 16.87 16.88
N GLY A 74 6.76 17.97 17.13
CA GLY A 74 7.96 17.98 17.98
C GLY A 74 9.23 17.42 17.33
N ALA A 75 9.20 17.05 16.04
CA ALA A 75 10.40 16.57 15.34
C ALA A 75 11.38 17.72 15.04
N GLN A 76 12.68 17.47 15.23
CA GLN A 76 13.75 18.44 14.93
C GLN A 76 14.11 18.48 13.44
N ALA A 77 13.82 17.39 12.71
CA ALA A 77 14.13 17.23 11.30
C ALA A 77 13.06 16.35 10.64
N PRO A 78 12.84 16.49 9.32
CA PRO A 78 11.93 15.62 8.60
C PRO A 78 12.55 14.23 8.43
N ARG A 79 11.71 13.20 8.40
CA ARG A 79 12.19 11.80 8.28
C ARG A 79 11.24 10.96 7.43
N LYS A 80 11.75 9.81 6.97
CA LYS A 80 10.90 8.78 6.37
C LYS A 80 9.91 8.25 7.41
N GLN A 81 8.65 8.13 7.03
CA GLN A 81 7.64 7.43 7.80
C GLN A 81 7.03 6.33 6.94
N SER A 82 6.74 5.20 7.58
CA SER A 82 6.10 4.06 6.92
C SER A 82 5.05 3.44 7.81
N ILE A 83 3.96 3.00 7.19
CA ILE A 83 2.92 2.18 7.81
C ILE A 83 2.85 0.89 6.99
N GLU A 84 3.02 -0.23 7.67
CA GLU A 84 2.93 -1.55 7.07
C GLU A 84 1.78 -2.32 7.72
N PHE A 85 0.99 -3.00 6.90
CA PHE A 85 0.00 -3.94 7.37
C PHE A 85 -0.15 -5.10 6.40
N GLY A 86 -0.59 -6.24 6.93
CA GLY A 86 -0.96 -7.38 6.10
C GLY A 86 -2.48 -7.50 5.94
N ILE A 87 -2.93 -7.89 4.75
CA ILE A 87 -4.34 -8.09 4.41
C ILE A 87 -4.56 -9.40 3.65
N ASN A 88 -5.64 -10.11 3.95
CA ASN A 88 -6.07 -11.28 3.18
C ASN A 88 -7.02 -10.78 2.09
N TYR A 89 -6.64 -10.93 0.82
CA TYR A 89 -7.32 -10.26 -0.27
C TYR A 89 -7.43 -11.16 -1.50
N CYS A 90 -8.56 -11.06 -2.20
CA CYS A 90 -8.85 -11.79 -3.42
C CYS A 90 -9.10 -10.82 -4.59
N LEU A 91 -9.01 -11.33 -5.83
CA LEU A 91 -9.25 -10.54 -7.05
C LEU A 91 -10.65 -9.91 -7.12
N ASP A 92 -11.64 -10.53 -6.47
CA ASP A 92 -13.01 -10.01 -6.35
C ASP A 92 -13.16 -8.90 -5.27
N GLY A 93 -12.07 -8.59 -4.56
CA GLY A 93 -12.03 -7.60 -3.49
C GLY A 93 -12.54 -8.09 -2.13
N MET A 94 -12.90 -9.37 -2.02
CA MET A 94 -13.36 -10.00 -0.78
C MET A 94 -12.20 -10.71 -0.05
N PRO A 95 -12.34 -11.00 1.25
CA PRO A 95 -11.42 -11.90 1.93
C PRO A 95 -11.58 -13.34 1.40
N PRO A 96 -10.53 -14.18 1.51
CA PRO A 96 -10.63 -15.58 1.13
C PRO A 96 -11.61 -16.32 2.06
N LYS A 97 -12.26 -17.36 1.52
CA LYS A 97 -13.20 -18.21 2.27
C LYS A 97 -12.50 -19.04 3.35
N SER A 98 -11.19 -19.27 3.20
CA SER A 98 -10.33 -19.93 4.19
C SER A 98 -8.88 -19.43 4.05
N LEU A 99 -8.07 -19.62 5.10
CA LEU A 99 -6.67 -19.17 5.13
C LEU A 99 -5.66 -20.27 4.77
N GLN A 100 -6.15 -21.36 4.16
CA GLN A 100 -5.33 -22.51 3.79
C GLN A 100 -4.37 -22.16 2.66
#